data_AF-A0A9N8J625-F1
#
_entry.id   AF-A0A9N8J625-F1
#
_cell.length_a   1.000
_cell.length_b   1.000
_cell.length_c   1.000
_cell.angle_alpha   90.00
_cell.angle_beta   90.00
_cell.angle_gamma   90.00
#
_symmetry.space_group_name_H-M   'P 1'
#
loop_
_entity.id
_entity.type
_entity.pdbx_description
1 polymer ?
#
loop_
_entity_poly.entity_id
_entity_poly.type
_entity_poly.pdbx_seq_one_letter_code
_entity_poly.pdbx_strand_id
1 'polypeptide(L)'
;MALLISLSFTKDDSDILYQNYVRAINNGGTFQFFLVVKIKNLNTNKVREICTKANFLQGAIHREYNIDYDERGIIKAYQTAIKNKNRYFEFKNDSAIANLGIEDYSENDLKKLQSRINFNLLTQKIKKNQKWSSYLDHKELKMYAHALFNLGILTGENSCFGGTLIYVSPKSN
;
A
#
# COMPACT_ATOMS: atom_id res chain seq x y z
N MET A 1 24.81 -22.11 -4.36
CA MET A 1 23.69 -22.57 -3.50
C MET A 1 22.97 -21.32 -3.00
N ALA A 2 21.84 -20.95 -3.61
CA ALA A 2 21.11 -19.74 -3.26
C ALA A 2 20.20 -20.05 -2.07
N LEU A 3 20.44 -19.39 -0.94
CA LEU A 3 19.59 -19.48 0.25
C LEU A 3 18.30 -18.72 -0.03
N LEU A 4 17.26 -19.43 -0.46
CA LEU A 4 15.89 -18.91 -0.51
C LEU A 4 15.40 -18.73 0.92
N ILE A 5 15.48 -17.50 1.43
CA ILE A 5 14.80 -17.13 2.67
C ILE A 5 13.32 -17.03 2.33
N SER A 6 12.58 -18.11 2.56
CA SER A 6 11.11 -18.06 2.58
C SER A 6 10.69 -17.21 3.77
N LEU A 7 10.27 -15.98 3.52
CA LEU A 7 9.58 -15.15 4.51
C LEU A 7 8.21 -15.79 4.78
N SER A 8 8.16 -16.76 5.68
CA SER A 8 6.92 -17.27 6.25
C SER A 8 6.38 -16.21 7.20
N PHE A 9 5.39 -15.44 6.75
CA PHE A 9 4.67 -14.50 7.60
C PHE A 9 3.92 -15.25 8.69
N THR A 10 4.05 -14.81 9.94
CA THR A 10 3.27 -15.37 11.04
C THR A 10 1.81 -14.92 10.93
N LYS A 11 0.89 -15.63 11.60
CA LYS A 11 -0.51 -15.20 11.71
C LYS A 11 -0.64 -13.77 12.27
N ASP A 12 0.25 -13.41 13.20
CA ASP A 12 0.32 -12.10 13.85
C ASP A 12 0.76 -11.00 12.85
N ASP A 13 1.75 -11.29 12.00
CA ASP A 13 2.16 -10.37 10.93
C ASP A 13 1.02 -10.15 9.92
N SER A 14 0.26 -11.21 9.59
CA SER A 14 -0.88 -11.09 8.66
C SER A 14 -1.98 -10.19 9.23
N ASP A 15 -2.18 -10.20 10.54
CA ASP A 15 -3.20 -9.39 11.21
C ASP A 15 -2.78 -7.91 11.22
N ILE A 16 -1.54 -7.59 11.60
CA ILE A 16 -1.03 -6.20 11.58
C ILE A 16 -1.13 -5.58 10.18
N LEU A 17 -0.78 -6.33 9.13
CA LEU A 17 -0.88 -5.84 7.75
C LEU A 17 -2.34 -5.57 7.35
N TYR A 18 -3.28 -6.41 7.78
CA TYR A 18 -4.70 -6.18 7.55
C TYR A 18 -5.21 -4.96 8.35
N GLN A 19 -4.82 -4.80 9.61
CA GLN A 19 -5.18 -3.62 10.40
C GLN A 19 -4.67 -2.33 9.76
N ASN A 20 -3.41 -2.31 9.33
CA ASN A 20 -2.83 -1.16 8.61
C ASN A 20 -3.58 -0.88 7.30
N TYR A 21 -3.96 -1.92 6.56
CA TYR A 21 -4.77 -1.80 5.35
C TYR A 21 -6.13 -1.16 5.64
N VAL A 22 -6.88 -1.67 6.62
CA VAL A 22 -8.18 -1.10 7.00
C VAL A 22 -8.06 0.35 7.46
N ARG A 23 -7.03 0.67 8.26
CA ARG A 23 -6.74 2.05 8.68
C ARG A 23 -6.49 2.97 7.50
N ALA A 24 -5.75 2.49 6.48
CA ALA A 24 -5.53 3.26 5.27
C ALA A 24 -6.82 3.46 4.46
N ILE A 25 -7.66 2.43 4.34
CA ILE A 25 -8.96 2.53 3.66
C ILE A 25 -9.91 3.53 4.35
N ASN A 26 -9.87 3.59 5.68
CA ASN A 26 -10.70 4.51 6.48
C ASN A 26 -10.18 5.96 6.48
N ASN A 27 -9.02 6.23 5.90
CA ASN A 27 -8.40 7.55 5.92
C ASN A 27 -8.92 8.42 4.75
N GLY A 28 -9.85 9.33 5.04
CA GLY A 28 -10.46 10.25 4.07
C GLY A 28 -9.93 11.69 4.10
N GLY A 29 -8.86 11.97 4.85
CA GLY A 29 -8.32 13.33 5.04
C GLY A 29 -7.33 13.78 3.97
N THR A 30 -6.79 14.99 4.07
CA THR A 30 -5.73 15.46 3.16
C THR A 30 -4.40 14.72 3.36
N PHE A 31 -4.12 14.30 4.60
CA PHE A 31 -3.03 13.39 4.91
C PHE A 31 -3.45 11.96 4.57
N GLN A 32 -2.87 11.42 3.50
CA GLN A 32 -3.24 10.13 2.92
C GLN A 32 -2.30 9.02 3.38
N PHE A 33 -2.88 7.93 3.87
CA PHE A 33 -2.12 6.74 4.26
C PHE A 33 -1.81 5.85 3.05
N PHE A 34 -0.63 5.25 3.07
CA PHE A 34 -0.24 4.23 2.10
C PHE A 34 -0.77 2.86 2.49
N LEU A 35 -1.13 2.09 1.47
CA LEU A 35 -1.51 0.69 1.59
C LEU A 35 -0.78 -0.15 0.54
N VAL A 36 -0.59 -1.43 0.85
CA VAL A 36 -0.02 -2.41 -0.08
C VAL A 36 -1.07 -3.45 -0.46
N VAL A 37 -1.23 -3.70 -1.76
CA VAL A 37 -2.19 -4.65 -2.34
C VAL A 37 -1.54 -5.46 -3.45
N LYS A 38 -2.06 -6.66 -3.68
CA LYS A 38 -1.74 -7.52 -4.81
C LYS A 38 -2.78 -7.32 -5.90
N ILE A 39 -2.32 -7.03 -7.10
CA ILE A 39 -3.14 -6.74 -8.26
C ILE A 39 -2.86 -7.78 -9.33
N LYS A 40 -3.90 -8.49 -9.77
CA LYS A 40 -3.85 -9.32 -10.97
C LYS A 40 -4.49 -8.56 -12.12
N ASN A 41 -3.69 -8.28 -13.14
CA ASN A 41 -4.19 -7.79 -14.42
C ASN A 41 -4.72 -8.98 -15.22
N LEU A 42 -6.03 -9.05 -15.42
CA LEU A 42 -6.69 -10.15 -16.14
C LEU A 42 -6.42 -10.14 -17.65
N ASN A 43 -5.97 -9.02 -18.23
CA ASN A 43 -5.59 -8.93 -19.64
C ASN A 43 -4.21 -9.57 -19.90
N THR A 44 -3.31 -9.56 -18.91
CA THR A 44 -1.94 -10.09 -19.05
C THR A 44 -1.64 -11.30 -18.17
N ASN A 45 -2.57 -11.66 -17.28
CA ASN A 45 -2.40 -12.64 -16.20
C ASN A 45 -1.22 -12.36 -15.25
N LYS A 46 -0.64 -11.16 -15.29
CA LYS A 46 0.45 -10.77 -14.37
C LYS A 46 -0.11 -10.37 -13.01
N VAL A 47 0.53 -10.83 -11.95
CA VAL A 47 0.26 -10.43 -10.57
C VAL A 47 1.41 -9.55 -10.09
N ARG A 48 1.10 -8.39 -9.50
CA ARG A 48 2.08 -7.48 -8.90
C ARG A 48 1.61 -7.01 -7.53
N GLU A 49 2.53 -6.95 -6.58
CA GLU A 49 2.30 -6.26 -5.32
C GLU A 49 2.73 -4.80 -5.46
N ILE A 50 1.85 -3.86 -5.11
CA ILE A 50 2.10 -2.43 -5.26
C ILE A 50 1.71 -1.66 -4.00
N CYS A 51 2.23 -0.44 -3.90
CA CYS A 51 1.90 0.52 -2.86
C CYS A 51 1.12 1.67 -3.48
N THR A 52 -0.05 1.96 -2.92
CA THR A 52 -0.96 3.00 -3.40
C THR A 52 -1.70 3.63 -2.21
N LYS A 53 -2.74 4.43 -2.48
CA LYS A 53 -3.59 5.09 -1.47
C LYS A 53 -5.04 4.63 -1.62
N ALA A 54 -5.84 4.85 -0.58
CA ALA A 54 -7.23 4.38 -0.53
C ALA A 54 -8.09 4.94 -1.66
N ASN A 55 -7.98 6.24 -1.93
CA ASN A 55 -8.71 6.90 -3.01
C ASN A 55 -8.38 6.30 -4.40
N PHE A 56 -7.13 5.90 -4.65
CA PHE A 56 -6.74 5.25 -5.91
C PHE A 56 -7.29 3.83 -6.02
N LEU A 57 -7.25 3.05 -4.93
CA LEU A 57 -7.85 1.72 -4.93
C LEU A 57 -9.38 1.78 -5.10
N GLN A 58 -10.05 2.64 -4.34
CA GLN A 58 -11.50 2.84 -4.47
C GLN A 58 -11.86 3.35 -5.86
N GLY A 59 -11.12 4.31 -6.40
CA GLY A 59 -11.29 4.78 -7.78
C GLY A 59 -11.13 3.67 -8.82
N ALA A 60 -10.18 2.74 -8.62
CA ALA A 60 -10.05 1.56 -9.47
C ALA A 60 -11.27 0.63 -9.36
N ILE A 61 -11.78 0.40 -8.14
CA ILE A 61 -13.00 -0.39 -7.90
C ILE A 61 -14.22 0.23 -8.59
N HIS A 62 -14.39 1.56 -8.49
CA HIS A 62 -15.47 2.27 -9.21
C HIS A 62 -15.42 2.00 -10.71
N ARG A 63 -14.23 2.14 -11.31
CA ARG A 63 -14.00 1.95 -12.75
C ARG A 63 -14.19 0.50 -13.19
N GLU A 64 -13.74 -0.47 -12.39
CA GLU A 64 -13.83 -1.90 -12.72
C GLU A 64 -15.28 -2.37 -12.77
N TYR A 65 -16.07 -1.98 -11.78
CA TYR A 65 -17.45 -2.48 -11.61
C TYR A 65 -18.52 -1.50 -12.11
N ASN A 66 -18.12 -0.43 -12.79
CA ASN A 66 -19.00 0.64 -13.26
C ASN A 66 -19.94 1.15 -12.15
N ILE A 67 -19.35 1.47 -11.00
CA ILE A 67 -20.05 1.98 -9.82
C ILE A 67 -19.95 3.51 -9.84
N ASP A 68 -21.08 4.20 -9.76
CA ASP A 68 -21.14 5.66 -9.70
C ASP A 68 -20.39 6.22 -8.48
N TYR A 69 -20.00 7.49 -8.52
CA TYR A 69 -19.36 8.18 -7.40
C TYR A 69 -20.40 8.84 -6.45
N ASP A 70 -21.65 8.36 -6.47
CA ASP A 70 -22.68 8.76 -5.51
C ASP A 70 -22.42 8.13 -4.13
N GLU A 71 -23.18 8.53 -3.10
CA GLU A 71 -23.02 8.03 -1.74
C GLU A 71 -23.09 6.50 -1.66
N ARG A 72 -24.03 5.89 -2.38
CA ARG A 72 -24.20 4.43 -2.42
C ARG A 72 -23.01 3.76 -3.08
N GLY A 73 -22.50 4.35 -4.15
CA GLY A 73 -21.34 3.87 -4.86
C GLY A 73 -20.06 3.96 -4.03
N ILE A 74 -19.86 5.05 -3.30
CA ILE A 74 -18.75 5.22 -2.34
C ILE A 74 -18.80 4.11 -1.29
N ILE A 75 -19.96 3.85 -0.69
CA ILE A 75 -20.16 2.77 0.29
C ILE A 75 -19.84 1.41 -0.34
N LYS A 76 -20.29 1.16 -1.58
CA LYS A 76 -20.05 -0.11 -2.28
C LYS A 76 -18.56 -0.32 -2.59
N ALA A 77 -17.85 0.71 -3.05
CA ALA A 77 -16.42 0.65 -3.31
C ALA A 77 -15.62 0.40 -2.02
N TYR A 78 -15.98 1.11 -0.95
CA TYR A 78 -15.44 0.90 0.39
C TYR A 78 -15.64 -0.54 0.88
N GLN A 79 -16.87 -1.04 0.84
CA GLN A 79 -17.19 -2.41 1.26
C GLN A 79 -16.43 -3.47 0.44
N THR A 80 -16.27 -3.23 -0.85
CA THR A 80 -15.52 -4.12 -1.75
C THR A 80 -14.05 -4.20 -1.34
N ALA A 81 -13.44 -3.07 -0.96
CA ALA A 81 -12.07 -3.03 -0.46
C ALA A 81 -11.94 -3.80 0.88
N ILE A 82 -12.74 -3.48 1.89
CA ILE A 82 -12.56 -4.05 3.25
C ILE A 82 -12.91 -5.54 3.37
N LYS A 83 -13.82 -6.06 2.54
CA LYS A 83 -14.20 -7.48 2.52
C LYS A 83 -13.04 -8.37 2.06
N ASN A 84 -12.08 -7.79 1.34
CA ASN A 84 -10.94 -8.51 0.78
C ASN A 84 -9.75 -8.52 1.76
N LYS A 85 -9.80 -9.42 2.74
CA LYS A 85 -8.75 -9.53 3.78
C LYS A 85 -7.36 -9.87 3.23
N ASN A 86 -7.32 -10.55 2.09
CA ASN A 86 -6.07 -10.94 1.44
C ASN A 86 -5.43 -9.81 0.63
N ARG A 87 -6.10 -8.64 0.54
CA ARG A 87 -5.62 -7.47 -0.20
C ARG A 87 -5.32 -7.80 -1.67
N TYR A 88 -6.06 -8.75 -2.24
CA TYR A 88 -5.81 -9.31 -3.57
C TYR A 88 -6.95 -8.97 -4.53
N PHE A 89 -6.70 -8.12 -5.51
CA PHE A 89 -7.73 -7.65 -6.43
C PHE A 89 -7.42 -8.10 -7.85
N GLU A 90 -8.45 -8.53 -8.56
CA GLU A 90 -8.38 -8.81 -9.99
C GLU A 90 -9.06 -7.68 -10.74
N PHE A 91 -8.37 -7.14 -11.74
CA PHE A 91 -8.86 -6.04 -12.57
C PHE A 91 -8.70 -6.41 -14.05
N LYS A 92 -9.74 -6.15 -14.84
CA LYS A 92 -9.73 -6.28 -16.31
C LYS A 92 -9.78 -4.93 -17.00
N ASN A 93 -10.34 -3.90 -16.36
CA ASN A 93 -10.46 -2.57 -16.95
C ASN A 93 -9.10 -1.84 -16.92
N ASP A 94 -8.57 -1.49 -18.10
CA ASP A 94 -7.28 -0.80 -18.20
C ASP A 94 -7.28 0.57 -17.50
N SER A 95 -8.40 1.28 -17.47
CA SER A 95 -8.53 2.54 -16.73
C SER A 95 -8.51 2.33 -15.21
N ALA A 96 -9.05 1.21 -14.72
CA ALA A 96 -8.95 0.84 -13.31
C ALA A 96 -7.49 0.51 -12.94
N ILE A 97 -6.81 -0.25 -13.80
CA ILE A 97 -5.40 -0.61 -13.63
C ILE A 97 -4.50 0.63 -13.63
N ALA A 98 -4.70 1.55 -14.57
CA ALA A 98 -3.94 2.80 -14.66
C ALA A 98 -4.13 3.67 -13.40
N ASN A 99 -5.34 3.71 -12.83
CA ASN A 99 -5.66 4.49 -11.63
C ASN A 99 -4.88 4.03 -10.38
N LEU A 100 -4.35 2.80 -10.37
CA LEU A 100 -3.64 2.23 -9.22
C LEU A 100 -2.18 2.71 -9.09
N GLY A 101 -1.60 3.27 -10.17
CA GLY A 101 -0.17 3.62 -10.20
C GLY A 101 0.75 2.41 -10.30
N ILE A 102 0.32 1.35 -10.98
CA ILE A 102 1.09 0.09 -11.07
C ILE A 102 2.47 0.29 -11.72
N GLU A 103 2.62 1.29 -12.58
CA GLU A 103 3.86 1.60 -13.31
C GLU A 103 4.78 2.60 -12.59
N ASP A 104 4.42 3.07 -11.40
CA ASP A 104 5.22 4.09 -10.69
C ASP A 104 6.62 3.60 -10.30
N TYR A 105 6.77 2.29 -10.11
CA TYR A 105 8.06 1.63 -9.96
C TYR A 105 7.95 0.15 -10.37
N SER A 106 9.09 -0.44 -10.74
CA SER A 106 9.20 -1.86 -11.03
C SER A 106 9.59 -2.67 -9.77
N GLU A 107 9.36 -3.99 -9.80
CA GLU A 107 9.86 -4.88 -8.73
C GLU A 107 11.39 -4.81 -8.58
N ASN A 108 12.11 -4.59 -9.69
CA ASN A 108 13.55 -4.43 -9.66
C ASN A 108 13.98 -3.13 -8.96
N ASP A 109 13.21 -2.04 -9.10
CA ASP A 109 13.48 -0.81 -8.36
C ASP A 109 13.32 -1.03 -6.85
N LEU A 110 12.25 -1.71 -6.44
CA LEU A 110 12.02 -2.04 -5.03
C LEU A 110 13.14 -2.94 -4.47
N LYS A 111 13.55 -3.97 -5.21
CA LYS A 111 14.68 -4.84 -4.82
C LYS A 111 15.98 -4.05 -4.67
N LYS A 112 16.28 -3.15 -5.60
CA LYS A 112 17.45 -2.26 -5.53
C LYS A 112 17.38 -1.32 -4.33
N LEU A 113 16.22 -0.81 -3.96
CA LEU A 113 16.06 -0.02 -2.74
C LEU A 113 16.30 -0.87 -1.49
N GLN A 114 15.69 -2.05 -1.42
CA GLN A 114 15.81 -2.97 -0.29
C GLN A 114 17.23 -3.51 -0.09
N SER A 115 18.04 -3.59 -1.15
CA SER A 115 19.46 -3.94 -1.02
C SER A 115 20.33 -2.78 -0.49
N ARG A 116 19.90 -1.53 -0.69
CA ARG A 116 20.63 -0.33 -0.22
C ARG A 116 20.28 0.04 1.22
N ILE A 117 19.06 -0.24 1.66
CA ILE A 117 18.51 0.22 2.94
C ILE A 117 18.19 -0.96 3.85
N ASN A 118 18.73 -0.94 5.07
CA ASN A 118 18.39 -1.94 6.09
C ASN A 118 17.03 -1.61 6.75
N PHE A 119 15.94 -2.02 6.10
CA PHE A 119 14.58 -1.78 6.59
C PHE A 119 14.28 -2.48 7.93
N ASN A 120 14.92 -3.61 8.24
CA ASN A 120 14.75 -4.26 9.54
C ASN A 120 15.28 -3.38 10.68
N LEU A 121 16.49 -2.82 10.52
CA LEU A 121 17.04 -1.87 11.49
C LEU A 121 16.21 -0.59 11.57
N LEU A 122 15.74 -0.09 10.42
CA LEU A 122 14.90 1.10 10.38
C LEU A 122 13.59 0.88 11.13
N THR A 123 12.88 -0.23 10.90
CA THR A 123 11.62 -0.53 11.59
C THR A 123 11.80 -0.72 13.09
N GLN A 124 12.91 -1.32 13.54
CA GLN A 124 13.25 -1.37 14.96
C GLN A 124 13.40 0.03 15.57
N LYS A 125 14.11 0.94 14.88
CA LYS A 125 14.26 2.34 15.32
C LYS A 125 12.91 3.06 15.36
N ILE A 126 12.06 2.88 14.36
CA ILE A 126 10.71 3.46 14.30
C ILE A 126 9.86 2.95 15.47
N LYS A 127 9.81 1.63 15.69
CA LYS A 127 9.05 1.01 16.80
C LYS A 127 9.56 1.47 18.17
N LYS A 128 10.88 1.64 18.33
CA LYS A 128 11.48 2.13 19.58
C LYS A 128 11.13 3.60 19.83
N ASN A 129 11.29 4.45 18.82
CA ASN A 129 11.18 5.90 18.98
C ASN A 129 9.76 6.44 18.80
N GLN A 130 8.86 5.63 18.21
CA GLN A 130 7.48 5.99 17.87
C GLN A 130 7.36 7.28 17.04
N LYS A 131 8.43 7.64 16.31
CA LYS A 131 8.50 8.82 15.46
C LYS A 131 9.53 8.59 14.36
N TRP A 132 9.15 8.92 13.14
CA TRP A 132 10.05 8.92 12.00
C TRP A 132 9.44 9.70 10.84
N SER A 133 10.29 10.36 10.08
CA SER A 133 9.94 10.95 8.80
C SER A 133 11.16 11.00 7.88
N SER A 134 10.92 11.08 6.57
CA SER A 134 11.96 11.26 5.57
C SER A 134 11.40 12.02 4.37
N TYR A 135 12.19 12.94 3.82
CA TYR A 135 11.87 13.62 2.58
C TYR A 135 12.40 12.81 1.39
N LEU A 136 11.50 12.46 0.47
CA LEU A 136 11.78 11.55 -0.64
C LEU A 136 11.08 12.05 -1.90
N ASP A 137 11.65 11.74 -3.08
CA ASP A 137 10.93 11.90 -4.34
C ASP A 137 9.74 10.93 -4.43
N HIS A 138 8.83 11.16 -5.38
CA HIS A 138 7.60 10.38 -5.49
C HIS A 138 7.83 8.86 -5.59
N LYS A 139 8.83 8.45 -6.39
CA LYS A 139 9.11 7.04 -6.66
C LYS A 139 9.71 6.37 -5.43
N GLU A 140 10.74 6.96 -4.84
CA GLU A 140 11.34 6.45 -3.61
C GLU A 140 10.34 6.44 -2.46
N LEU A 141 9.50 7.48 -2.33
CA LEU A 141 8.47 7.55 -1.31
C LEU A 141 7.51 6.35 -1.34
N LYS A 142 6.99 5.99 -2.53
CA LYS A 142 6.13 4.80 -2.68
C LYS A 142 6.86 3.51 -2.38
N MET A 143 8.14 3.39 -2.77
CA MET A 143 8.93 2.19 -2.47
C MET A 143 9.29 2.06 -0.98
N TYR A 144 9.60 3.16 -0.30
CA TYR A 144 9.79 3.19 1.15
C TYR A 144 8.51 2.81 1.88
N ALA A 145 7.37 3.41 1.49
CA ALA A 145 6.07 3.08 2.04
C ALA A 145 5.72 1.60 1.82
N HIS A 146 6.00 1.04 0.63
CA HIS A 146 5.84 -0.39 0.34
C HIS A 146 6.65 -1.24 1.33
N ALA A 147 7.96 -1.02 1.40
CA ALA A 147 8.86 -1.83 2.21
C ALA A 147 8.54 -1.75 3.71
N LEU A 148 8.18 -0.56 4.20
CA LEU A 148 7.77 -0.34 5.58
C LEU A 148 6.42 -0.99 5.88
N PHE A 149 5.44 -0.87 4.98
CA PHE A 149 4.13 -1.50 5.13
C PHE A 149 4.27 -3.00 5.31
N ASN A 150 5.04 -3.69 4.46
CA ASN A 150 5.26 -5.13 4.54
C ASN A 150 6.01 -5.59 5.82
N LEU A 151 6.56 -4.64 6.59
CA LEU A 151 7.15 -4.88 7.92
C LEU A 151 6.25 -4.39 9.07
N GLY A 152 4.98 -4.13 8.77
CA GLY A 152 3.95 -3.73 9.74
C GLY A 152 3.96 -2.25 10.11
N ILE A 153 4.71 -1.40 9.41
CA ILE A 153 4.77 0.03 9.67
C ILE A 153 3.85 0.80 8.71
N LEU A 154 2.83 1.47 9.28
CA LEU A 154 1.98 2.37 8.51
C LEU A 154 2.65 3.73 8.32
N THR A 155 2.56 4.26 7.10
CA THR A 155 3.07 5.58 6.74
C THR A 155 2.05 6.37 5.94
N GLY A 156 2.15 7.69 5.95
CA GLY A 156 1.34 8.58 5.12
C GLY A 156 2.10 9.80 4.64
N GLU A 157 1.48 10.57 3.76
CA GLU A 157 2.00 11.84 3.26
C GLU A 157 0.90 12.91 3.09
N ASN A 158 1.31 14.18 3.11
CA ASN A 158 0.45 15.33 2.81
C ASN A 158 0.51 15.77 1.33
N SER A 159 1.35 15.14 0.51
CA SER A 159 1.63 15.55 -0.88
C SER A 159 1.14 14.52 -1.89
N CYS A 160 0.95 14.94 -3.14
CA CYS A 160 0.62 14.06 -4.27
C CYS A 160 1.85 13.64 -5.09
N PHE A 161 2.95 14.41 -5.05
CA PHE A 161 4.08 14.29 -5.97
C PHE A 161 5.43 14.04 -5.28
N GLY A 162 5.42 13.40 -4.11
CA GLY A 162 6.62 13.27 -3.26
C GLY A 162 6.68 14.37 -2.20
N GLY A 163 7.52 14.17 -1.19
CA GLY A 163 7.55 15.02 0.00
C GLY A 163 7.95 14.23 1.24
N THR A 164 7.36 14.60 2.38
CA THR A 164 7.68 13.97 3.66
C THR A 164 6.82 12.72 3.87
N LEU A 165 7.45 11.54 3.84
CA LEU A 165 6.86 10.30 4.33
C LEU A 165 6.92 10.30 5.86
N ILE A 166 5.79 10.08 6.52
CA ILE A 166 5.67 10.18 7.98
C ILE A 166 5.15 8.86 8.54
N TYR A 167 5.78 8.37 9.62
CA TYR A 167 5.28 7.24 10.41
C TYR A 167 3.93 7.57 11.06
N VAL A 168 2.98 6.65 10.94
CA VAL A 168 1.67 6.75 11.58
C VAL A 168 1.62 5.81 12.78
N SER A 169 1.64 6.39 13.98
CA SER A 169 1.54 5.64 15.22
C SER A 169 0.27 4.78 15.26
N PRO A 170 0.33 3.56 15.83
CA PRO A 170 -0.84 2.73 16.09
C PRO A 170 -1.86 3.34 17.05
N LYS A 171 -1.53 4.39 17.82
CA LYS A 171 -2.31 4.75 19.01
C LYS A 171 -3.67 5.42 18.72
N SER A 172 -4.68 4.65 19.14
CA SER A 172 -5.97 4.92 19.81
C SER A 172 -6.85 6.04 19.31
N ASN A 173 -8.13 5.69 19.11
CA ASN A 173 -9.31 6.57 19.14
C ASN A 173 -9.09 7.92 19.83
#